data_AF-A0A955HAS8-F1
#
_entry.id   AF-A0A955HAS8-F1
#
_cell.length_a   1.000
_cell.length_b   1.000
_cell.length_c   1.000
_cell.angle_alpha   90.00
_cell.angle_beta   90.00
_cell.angle_gamma   90.00
#
_symmetry.space_group_name_H-M   'P 1'
#
loop_
_entity.id
_entity.type
_entity.pdbx_description
1 polymer ?
#
loop_
_entity_poly.entity_id
_entity_poly.type
_entity_poly.pdbx_seq_one_letter_code
_entity_poly.pdbx_strand_id
1 'polypeptide(L)'
;MFPGDICINGDAAHPLALALAHMHQRSFHFHGVRYSNLQTFLQAITYPRASDQAAVSGLPAKEIRRHLAATHHLEPPFSFLLFKNQWFRRHGTEYQALLQQAYDELFAQDLEVRHQFLLCDPAETTITLRPHKLKRIPLRASELLDQCTRLHRRARAEASHGEPTGTS
;
A
#
# COMPACT_ATOMS: atom_id res chain seq x y z
N MET A 1 -9.65 5.57 5.48
CA MET A 1 -10.63 4.47 5.25
C MET A 1 -10.69 4.28 3.75
N PHE A 2 -10.00 3.24 3.27
CA PHE A 2 -10.00 2.73 1.89
C PHE A 2 -11.11 1.70 1.53
N PRO A 3 -11.80 1.00 2.46
CA PRO A 3 -12.74 -0.03 2.06
C PRO A 3 -13.95 0.59 1.36
N GLY A 4 -14.14 0.24 0.09
CA GLY A 4 -15.31 0.61 -0.72
C GLY A 4 -15.02 1.37 -2.02
N ASP A 5 -13.76 1.76 -2.29
CA ASP A 5 -13.42 2.58 -3.47
C ASP A 5 -12.55 1.85 -4.52
N ILE A 6 -12.07 0.65 -4.19
CA ILE A 6 -11.37 -0.23 -5.13
C ILE A 6 -12.43 -1.11 -5.79
N CYS A 7 -12.55 -0.99 -7.11
CA CYS A 7 -13.38 -1.88 -7.91
C CYS A 7 -12.52 -2.57 -8.96
N ILE A 8 -12.88 -3.80 -9.28
CA ILE A 8 -12.27 -4.57 -10.34
C ILE A 8 -13.41 -5.07 -11.21
N ASN A 9 -13.36 -4.75 -12.51
CA ASN A 9 -14.45 -4.88 -13.47
C ASN A 9 -15.73 -4.13 -13.05
N GLY A 10 -15.58 -3.01 -12.34
CA GLY A 10 -16.72 -2.29 -11.75
C GLY A 10 -17.30 -2.95 -10.49
N ASP A 11 -16.79 -4.10 -10.07
CA ASP A 11 -17.21 -4.82 -8.87
C ASP A 11 -16.29 -4.55 -7.67
N ALA A 12 -16.87 -4.03 -6.58
CA ALA A 12 -16.17 -3.81 -5.31
C ALA A 12 -16.06 -5.09 -4.46
N ALA A 13 -16.89 -6.10 -4.74
CA ALA A 13 -16.85 -7.41 -4.08
C ALA A 13 -15.88 -8.39 -4.77
N HIS A 14 -15.23 -7.96 -5.85
CA HIS A 14 -14.23 -8.77 -6.53
C HIS A 14 -13.13 -9.20 -5.53
N PRO A 15 -12.71 -10.48 -5.50
CA PRO A 15 -11.81 -10.96 -4.45
C PRO A 15 -10.47 -10.23 -4.38
N LEU A 16 -9.87 -9.88 -5.53
CA LEU A 16 -8.67 -9.01 -5.56
C LEU A 16 -8.90 -7.61 -4.98
N ALA A 17 -10.08 -7.02 -5.17
CA ALA A 17 -10.40 -5.70 -4.62
C ALA A 17 -10.52 -5.78 -3.09
N LEU A 18 -11.14 -6.86 -2.60
CA LEU A 18 -11.22 -7.18 -1.17
C LEU A 18 -9.83 -7.45 -0.59
N ALA A 19 -8.95 -8.19 -1.28
CA ALA A 19 -7.59 -8.48 -0.86
C ALA A 19 -6.74 -7.22 -0.74
N LEU A 20 -6.78 -6.33 -1.73
CA LEU A 20 -6.14 -5.02 -1.66
C LEU A 20 -6.70 -4.18 -0.51
N ALA A 21 -8.03 -4.12 -0.37
CA ALA A 21 -8.67 -3.36 0.69
C ALA A 21 -8.30 -3.90 2.08
N HIS A 22 -8.14 -5.23 2.22
CA HIS A 22 -7.69 -5.89 3.43
C HIS A 22 -6.23 -5.53 3.73
N MET A 23 -5.33 -5.72 2.77
CA MET A 23 -3.91 -5.38 2.91
C MET A 23 -3.70 -3.92 3.34
N HIS A 24 -4.49 -2.99 2.80
CA HIS A 24 -4.44 -1.57 3.16
C HIS A 24 -4.90 -1.24 4.58
N GLN A 25 -5.50 -2.20 5.30
CA GLN A 25 -5.95 -2.05 6.69
C GLN A 25 -5.02 -2.75 7.68
N ARG A 26 -4.08 -3.55 7.20
CA ARG A 26 -3.20 -4.38 8.03
C ARG A 26 -1.97 -3.62 8.47
N SER A 27 -1.62 -3.77 9.73
CA SER A 27 -0.34 -3.27 10.24
C SER A 27 0.81 -4.13 9.72
N PHE A 28 1.95 -3.51 9.45
CA PHE A 28 3.13 -4.19 8.94
C PHE A 28 4.41 -3.52 9.45
N HIS A 29 5.51 -4.25 9.42
CA HIS A 29 6.83 -3.70 9.69
C HIS A 29 7.51 -3.34 8.38
N PHE A 30 8.11 -2.16 8.31
CA PHE A 30 8.88 -1.75 7.15
C PHE A 30 10.14 -1.04 7.62
N HIS A 31 11.31 -1.60 7.29
CA HIS A 31 12.61 -1.12 7.75
C HIS A 31 12.70 -0.90 9.28
N GLY A 32 12.17 -1.85 10.07
CA GLY A 32 12.23 -1.80 11.53
C GLY A 32 11.21 -0.86 12.19
N VAL A 33 10.37 -0.16 11.42
CA VAL A 33 9.28 0.66 11.94
C VAL A 33 7.95 -0.07 11.74
N ARG A 34 7.13 -0.13 12.79
CA ARG A 34 5.77 -0.68 12.70
C ARG A 34 4.81 0.41 12.24
N TYR A 35 4.13 0.17 11.12
CA TYR A 35 3.08 1.03 10.61
C TYR A 35 1.72 0.43 10.93
N SER A 36 0.77 1.26 11.38
CA SER A 36 -0.60 0.78 11.66
C SER A 36 -1.32 0.28 10.41
N ASN A 37 -0.98 0.84 9.24
CA ASN A 37 -1.36 0.36 7.91
C ASN A 37 -0.61 1.15 6.81
N LEU A 38 -0.85 0.79 5.54
CA LEU A 38 -0.22 1.46 4.39
C LEU A 38 -0.54 2.96 4.32
N GLN A 39 -1.75 3.39 4.68
CA GLN A 39 -2.10 4.81 4.69
C GLN A 39 -1.21 5.58 5.67
N THR A 40 -0.95 4.99 6.84
CA THR A 40 -0.08 5.58 7.86
C THR A 40 1.37 5.66 7.40
N PHE A 41 1.89 4.64 6.71
CA PHE A 41 3.21 4.71 6.08
C PHE A 41 3.30 5.86 5.07
N LEU A 42 2.35 5.93 4.14
CA LEU A 42 2.34 6.97 3.11
C LEU A 42 2.20 8.37 3.68
N GLN A 43 1.49 8.50 4.80
CA GLN A 43 1.38 9.76 5.52
C GLN A 43 2.67 10.07 6.29
N ALA A 44 3.35 9.07 6.88
CA ALA A 44 4.61 9.28 7.59
C ALA A 44 5.70 9.86 6.68
N ILE A 45 5.82 9.38 5.45
CA ILE A 45 6.84 9.87 4.50
C ILE A 45 6.57 11.29 3.97
N THR A 46 5.41 11.89 4.28
CA THR A 46 5.19 13.31 4.00
C THR A 46 5.83 14.20 5.05
N TYR A 47 6.26 13.70 6.21
CA TYR A 47 6.85 14.54 7.26
C TYR A 47 8.36 14.66 7.10
N PRO A 48 8.93 15.87 7.12
CA PRO A 48 10.36 16.06 6.97
C PRO A 48 11.16 15.74 8.24
N ARG A 49 10.53 15.66 9.41
CA ARG A 49 11.21 15.38 10.68
C ARG A 49 11.00 13.93 11.08
N ALA A 50 12.09 13.23 11.41
CA ALA A 50 12.04 11.84 11.85
C ALA A 50 11.17 11.63 13.11
N SER A 51 11.16 12.61 14.03
CA SER A 51 10.28 12.60 15.22
C SER A 51 8.81 12.50 14.84
N ASP A 52 8.39 13.25 13.82
CA ASP A 52 7.01 13.32 13.38
C ASP A 52 6.64 12.06 12.59
N GLN A 53 7.57 11.56 11.75
CA GLN A 53 7.40 10.27 11.08
C GLN A 53 7.16 9.14 12.10
N ALA A 54 7.98 9.10 13.16
CA ALA A 54 7.84 8.13 14.24
C ALA A 54 6.51 8.32 14.98
N ALA A 55 6.15 9.55 15.33
CA ALA A 55 4.92 9.88 16.03
C ALA A 55 3.68 9.41 15.26
N VAL A 56 3.65 9.57 13.92
CA VAL A 56 2.49 9.16 13.13
C VAL A 56 2.49 7.68 12.75
N SER A 57 3.65 7.02 12.67
CA SER A 57 3.79 5.63 12.21
C SER A 57 2.88 4.63 12.93
N GLY A 58 2.70 4.80 14.25
CA GLY A 58 1.86 3.95 15.08
C GLY A 58 0.39 4.38 15.19
N LEU A 59 0.04 5.58 14.73
CA LEU A 59 -1.28 6.15 14.99
C LEU A 59 -2.35 5.62 14.02
N PRO A 60 -3.60 5.46 14.48
CA PRO A 60 -4.75 5.31 13.59
C PRO A 60 -4.95 6.57 12.72
N ALA A 61 -5.46 6.40 11.50
CA ALA A 61 -5.68 7.53 10.57
C ALA A 61 -6.59 8.66 11.10
N LYS A 62 -7.45 8.38 12.10
CA LYS A 62 -8.25 9.41 12.79
C LYS A 62 -7.40 10.28 13.72
N GLU A 63 -6.40 9.69 14.35
CA GLU A 63 -5.51 10.36 15.32
C GLU A 63 -4.40 11.15 14.63
N ILE A 64 -3.91 10.67 13.48
CA ILE A 64 -2.95 11.43 12.65
C ILE A 64 -3.50 12.82 12.29
N ARG A 65 -4.81 12.92 11.98
CA ARG A 65 -5.46 14.20 11.69
C ARG A 65 -5.51 15.13 12.91
N ARG A 66 -5.68 14.58 14.11
CA ARG A 66 -5.63 15.37 15.35
C ARG A 66 -4.21 15.85 15.63
N HIS A 67 -3.22 14.98 15.39
CA HIS A 67 -1.81 15.32 15.51
C HIS A 67 -1.41 16.44 14.53
N LEU A 68 -1.86 16.36 13.27
CA LEU A 68 -1.68 17.39 12.24
C LEU A 68 -2.28 18.75 12.63
N ALA A 69 -3.50 18.74 13.18
CA ALA A 69 -4.15 19.97 13.63
C ALA A 69 -3.40 20.63 14.80
N ALA A 70 -2.71 19.85 15.62
CA ALA A 70 -2.00 20.33 16.81
C ALA A 70 -0.58 20.85 16.52
N THR A 71 0.11 20.30 15.52
CA THR A 71 1.54 20.61 15.29
C THR A 71 1.78 21.80 14.34
N HIS A 72 0.74 22.44 13.78
CA HIS A 72 0.84 23.55 12.81
C HIS A 72 1.83 23.28 11.67
N HIS A 73 2.13 22.01 11.39
CA HIS A 73 3.04 21.66 10.31
C HIS A 73 2.32 21.94 9.00
N LEU A 74 2.85 22.93 8.27
CA LEU A 74 2.60 23.12 6.84
C LEU A 74 2.70 21.74 6.21
N GLU A 75 1.60 21.21 5.67
CA GLU A 75 1.66 20.07 4.77
C GLU A 75 2.72 20.44 3.72
N PRO A 76 3.89 19.78 3.71
CA PRO A 76 4.86 20.08 2.67
C PRO A 76 4.17 19.82 1.34
N PRO A 77 4.51 20.56 0.27
CA PRO A 77 3.90 20.34 -1.01
C PRO A 77 4.01 18.85 -1.34
N PHE A 78 2.87 18.19 -1.56
CA PHE A 78 2.72 16.74 -1.79
C PHE A 78 3.66 16.16 -2.86
N SER A 79 4.37 17.04 -3.59
CA SER A 79 5.41 16.78 -4.57
C SER A 79 6.68 16.16 -4.02
N PHE A 80 7.07 16.42 -2.76
CA PHE A 80 8.30 15.91 -2.15
C PHE A 80 8.03 15.10 -0.89
N LEU A 81 8.71 13.96 -0.79
CA LEU A 81 8.58 13.01 0.30
C LEU A 81 9.96 12.74 0.89
N LEU A 82 10.02 12.43 2.18
CA LEU A 82 11.25 12.10 2.88
C LEU A 82 11.12 10.72 3.52
N PHE A 83 12.06 9.82 3.22
CA PHE A 83 12.18 8.55 3.92
C PHE A 83 13.65 8.23 4.17
N LYS A 84 14.01 7.89 5.40
CA LYS A 84 15.41 7.59 5.80
C LYS A 84 16.43 8.65 5.34
N ASN A 85 16.15 9.92 5.57
CA ASN A 85 16.99 11.06 5.15
C ASN A 85 17.20 11.19 3.63
N GLN A 86 16.39 10.51 2.82
CA GLN A 86 16.41 10.62 1.36
C GLN A 86 15.14 11.30 0.87
N TRP A 87 15.31 12.34 0.04
CA TRP A 87 14.22 13.08 -0.58
C TRP A 87 13.85 12.45 -1.91
N PHE A 88 12.54 12.30 -2.14
CA PHE A 88 12.00 11.74 -3.37
C PHE A 88 10.91 12.62 -3.93
N ARG A 89 10.80 12.67 -5.26
CA ARG A 89 9.63 13.24 -5.91
C ARG A 89 8.50 12.23 -5.86
N ARG A 90 7.28 12.67 -5.56
CA ARG A 90 6.08 11.83 -5.54
C ARG A 90 5.83 11.08 -6.85
N HIS A 91 6.31 11.61 -7.97
CA HIS A 91 6.20 10.99 -9.29
C HIS A 91 7.53 10.44 -9.82
N GLY A 92 8.56 10.40 -8.98
CA GLY A 92 9.86 9.85 -9.32
C GLY A 92 9.87 8.33 -9.30
N THR A 93 10.86 7.74 -9.98
CA THR A 93 11.10 6.30 -10.00
C THR A 93 11.45 5.76 -8.62
N GLU A 94 12.14 6.57 -7.81
CA GLU A 94 12.54 6.21 -6.45
C GLU A 94 11.33 6.06 -5.52
N TYR A 95 10.32 6.92 -5.67
CA TYR A 95 9.07 6.77 -4.95
C TYR A 95 8.33 5.49 -5.36
N GLN A 96 8.29 5.17 -6.66
CA GLN A 96 7.66 3.94 -7.13
C GLN A 96 8.38 2.71 -6.58
N ALA A 97 9.72 2.72 -6.55
CA ALA A 97 10.51 1.65 -5.96
C ALA A 97 10.24 1.49 -4.45
N LEU A 98 10.20 2.61 -3.69
CA LEU A 98 9.86 2.61 -2.28
C LEU A 98 8.46 2.05 -2.02
N LEU A 99 7.50 2.45 -2.85
CA LEU A 99 6.13 1.96 -2.78
C LEU A 99 6.07 0.45 -3.04
N GLN A 100 6.75 -0.04 -4.08
CA GLN A 100 6.84 -1.48 -4.37
C GLN A 100 7.40 -2.25 -3.18
N GLN A 101 8.48 -1.79 -2.57
CA GLN A 101 9.07 -2.42 -1.39
C GLN A 101 8.09 -2.49 -0.21
N ALA A 102 7.34 -1.41 0.05
CA ALA A 102 6.34 -1.40 1.11
C ALA A 102 5.20 -2.41 0.86
N TYR A 103 4.72 -2.52 -0.39
CA TYR A 103 3.73 -3.52 -0.78
C TYR A 103 4.28 -4.94 -0.71
N ASP A 104 5.56 -5.14 -1.05
CA ASP A 104 6.22 -6.44 -0.96
C ASP A 104 6.35 -6.93 0.46
N GLU A 105 6.62 -6.03 1.40
CA GLU A 105 6.67 -6.34 2.82
C GLU A 105 5.30 -6.64 3.40
N LEU A 106 4.28 -5.85 3.04
CA LEU A 106 2.88 -6.14 3.37
C LEU A 106 2.45 -7.52 2.87
N PHE A 107 2.74 -7.81 1.60
CA PHE A 107 2.42 -9.08 0.98
C PHE A 107 3.15 -10.24 1.66
N ALA A 108 4.45 -10.11 1.97
CA ALA A 108 5.23 -11.15 2.63
C ALA A 108 4.73 -11.45 4.06
N GLN A 109 4.29 -10.41 4.79
CA GLN A 109 3.84 -10.53 6.18
C GLN A 109 2.39 -10.99 6.33
N ASP A 110 1.59 -10.98 5.26
CA ASP A 110 0.16 -11.34 5.30
C ASP A 110 -0.17 -12.55 4.41
N LEU A 111 -0.14 -13.74 5.00
CA LEU A 111 -0.43 -15.01 4.31
C LEU A 111 -1.85 -15.06 3.74
N GLU A 112 -2.82 -14.43 4.40
CA GLU A 112 -4.22 -14.43 3.93
C GLU A 112 -4.34 -13.64 2.63
N VAL A 113 -3.70 -12.46 2.58
CA VAL A 113 -3.62 -11.66 1.36
C VAL A 113 -2.93 -12.45 0.25
N ARG A 114 -1.80 -13.13 0.51
CA ARG A 114 -1.11 -13.95 -0.48
C ARG A 114 -2.02 -15.02 -1.09
N HIS A 115 -2.77 -15.72 -0.25
CA HIS A 115 -3.71 -16.74 -0.70
C HIS A 115 -4.84 -16.15 -1.55
N GLN A 116 -5.40 -15.01 -1.17
CA GLN A 116 -6.44 -14.34 -1.96
C GLN A 116 -5.94 -13.91 -3.34
N PHE A 117 -4.68 -13.46 -3.46
CA PHE A 117 -4.07 -13.14 -4.75
C PHE A 117 -3.84 -14.37 -5.64
N LEU A 118 -3.62 -15.55 -5.07
CA LEU A 118 -3.47 -16.81 -5.82
C LEU A 118 -4.78 -17.32 -6.43
N LEU A 119 -5.89 -17.11 -5.74
CA LEU A 119 -7.20 -17.65 -6.13
C LEU A 119 -7.87 -16.88 -7.29
N CYS A 120 -7.29 -15.79 -7.77
CA CYS A 120 -7.89 -14.95 -8.80
C CYS A 120 -7.24 -15.14 -10.17
N ASP A 121 -8.05 -15.30 -11.22
CA ASP A 121 -7.58 -15.43 -12.60
C ASP A 121 -7.27 -14.05 -13.23
N PRO A 122 -6.06 -13.83 -13.77
CA PRO A 122 -5.68 -12.55 -14.39
C PRO A 122 -6.41 -12.26 -15.70
N ALA A 123 -6.94 -13.28 -16.40
CA ALA A 123 -7.58 -13.10 -17.71
C ALA A 123 -8.87 -12.26 -17.64
N GLU A 124 -9.44 -12.10 -16.45
CA GLU A 124 -10.72 -11.42 -16.27
C GLU A 124 -10.60 -10.02 -15.65
N THR A 125 -9.40 -9.52 -15.32
CA THR A 125 -9.28 -8.45 -14.32
C THR A 125 -9.01 -7.05 -14.92
N THR A 126 -10.04 -6.33 -15.39
CA THR A 126 -9.95 -4.88 -15.68
C THR A 126 -10.15 -4.06 -14.40
N ILE A 127 -9.07 -3.66 -13.75
CA ILE A 127 -9.14 -2.88 -12.52
C ILE A 127 -9.60 -1.45 -12.83
N THR A 128 -10.69 -1.02 -12.21
CA THR A 128 -11.30 0.30 -12.41
C THR A 128 -11.51 0.97 -11.06
N LEU A 129 -10.73 2.03 -10.80
CA LEU A 129 -10.76 2.70 -9.51
C LEU A 129 -11.73 3.88 -9.56
N ARG A 130 -12.61 3.98 -8.55
CA ARG A 130 -13.59 5.07 -8.50
C ARG A 130 -12.87 6.39 -8.12
N PRO A 131 -12.86 7.42 -8.98
CA PRO A 131 -12.05 8.63 -8.76
C PRO A 131 -12.48 9.47 -7.56
N HIS A 132 -13.76 9.40 -7.18
CA HIS A 132 -14.41 10.44 -6.37
C HIS A 132 -13.91 10.50 -4.90
N LYS A 133 -13.28 9.44 -4.37
CA LYS A 133 -12.83 9.40 -2.96
C LYS A 133 -11.32 9.32 -2.76
N LEU A 134 -10.54 9.23 -3.84
CA LEU A 134 -9.07 9.27 -3.79
C LEU A 134 -8.49 10.67 -3.50
N LYS A 135 -9.32 11.73 -3.49
CA LYS A 135 -8.89 13.13 -3.31
C LYS A 135 -8.04 13.41 -2.06
N ARG A 136 -8.02 12.50 -1.08
CA ARG A 136 -7.25 12.62 0.18
C ARG A 136 -6.26 11.49 0.38
N ILE A 137 -6.10 10.64 -0.63
CA ILE A 137 -5.21 9.49 -0.57
C ILE A 137 -3.95 9.84 -1.34
N PRO A 138 -2.75 9.66 -0.75
CA PRO A 138 -1.49 9.90 -1.43
C PRO A 138 -1.12 8.77 -2.41
N LEU A 139 -2.10 8.07 -2.99
CA LEU A 139 -1.96 7.00 -4.00
C LEU A 139 -2.88 7.31 -5.18
N ARG A 140 -2.35 7.23 -6.39
CA ARG A 140 -3.09 7.36 -7.65
C ARG A 140 -3.70 6.02 -8.05
N ALA A 141 -4.70 6.09 -8.92
CA ALA A 141 -5.33 4.90 -9.48
C ALA A 141 -4.33 3.99 -10.22
N SER A 142 -3.47 4.57 -11.05
CA SER A 142 -2.45 3.82 -11.78
C SER A 142 -1.50 3.06 -10.86
N GLU A 143 -1.11 3.64 -9.72
CA GLU A 143 -0.17 3.01 -8.79
C GLU A 143 -0.79 1.81 -8.10
N LEU A 144 -2.05 1.93 -7.67
CA LEU A 144 -2.82 0.80 -7.13
C LEU A 144 -2.93 -0.34 -8.14
N LEU A 145 -3.20 -0.02 -9.41
CA LEU A 145 -3.28 -0.99 -10.50
C LEU A 145 -1.93 -1.69 -10.74
N ASP A 146 -0.84 -0.92 -10.80
CA ASP A 146 0.50 -1.45 -10.98
C ASP A 146 0.89 -2.40 -9.84
N GLN A 147 0.61 -2.02 -8.59
CA GLN A 147 0.91 -2.88 -7.44
C GLN A 147 0.05 -4.15 -7.43
N CYS A 148 -1.24 -4.06 -7.77
CA CYS A 148 -2.10 -5.23 -7.85
C CYS A 148 -1.60 -6.22 -8.90
N THR A 149 -1.30 -5.73 -10.10
CA THR A 149 -0.81 -6.56 -11.22
C THR A 149 0.50 -7.23 -10.85
N ARG A 150 1.42 -6.48 -10.21
CA ARG A 150 2.73 -6.97 -9.81
C ARG A 150 2.65 -8.03 -8.70
N LEU A 151 1.87 -7.78 -7.64
CA LEU A 151 1.70 -8.73 -6.53
C LEU A 151 1.01 -10.01 -6.98
N HIS A 152 0.06 -9.91 -7.91
CA HIS A 152 -0.57 -11.08 -8.51
C HIS A 152 0.42 -11.97 -9.28
N ARG A 153 1.24 -11.37 -10.17
CA ARG A 153 2.31 -12.11 -10.87
C ARG A 153 3.29 -12.77 -9.89
N ARG A 154 3.68 -12.04 -8.83
CA ARG A 154 4.55 -12.56 -7.79
C ARG A 154 3.94 -13.76 -7.07
N ALA A 155 2.67 -13.67 -6.66
CA ALA A 155 1.96 -14.77 -6.00
C ALA A 155 2.03 -16.05 -6.85
N ARG A 156 1.72 -15.95 -8.15
CA ARG A 156 1.75 -17.11 -9.05
C ARG A 156 3.14 -17.69 -9.24
N ALA A 157 4.16 -16.85 -9.39
CA ALA A 157 5.54 -17.32 -9.49
C ALA A 157 5.96 -18.09 -8.23
N GLU A 158 5.57 -17.61 -7.04
CA GLU A 158 5.82 -18.31 -5.77
C GLU A 158 5.08 -19.66 -5.70
N ALA A 159 3.85 -19.75 -6.22
CA ALA A 159 3.11 -21.02 -6.28
C ALA A 159 3.71 -22.02 -7.28
N SER A 160 4.13 -21.57 -8.47
CA SER A 160 4.74 -22.43 -9.49
C SER A 160 6.12 -22.98 -9.10
N HIS A 161 6.79 -22.37 -8.13
CA HIS A 161 8.06 -22.85 -7.58
C HIS A 161 7.91 -23.59 -6.25
N GLY A 162 6.68 -23.66 -5.71
CA GLY A 162 6.35 -24.34 -4.46
C GLY A 162 5.93 -25.80 -4.60
N GLU A 163 5.85 -26.35 -5.83
CA GLU A 163 5.66 -27.79 -5.99
C GLU A 163 6.97 -28.51 -5.62
N PRO A 164 7.00 -29.30 -4.53
CA PRO A 164 8.13 -30.18 -4.29
C PRO A 164 8.16 -31.15 -5.47
N THR A 165 9.24 -31.14 -6.23
CA THR A 165 9.59 -32.27 -7.08
C THR A 165 9.75 -33.45 -6.14
N GLY A 166 8.68 -34.23 -6.03
CA GLY A 166 8.67 -35.50 -5.33
C GLY A 166 9.76 -36.36 -5.93
N THR A 167 10.87 -36.46 -5.21
CA THR A 167 11.86 -37.50 -5.45
C THR A 167 11.24 -38.78 -4.93
N SER A 168 10.69 -39.55 -5.87
CA SER A 168 10.45 -40.99 -5.71
C SER A 168 11.77 -41.74 -5.73
#